data_AF-A0A2A5CEC8-F1
#
_entry.id   AF-A0A2A5CEC8-F1
#
_cell.length_a   1.000
_cell.length_b   1.000
_cell.length_c   1.000
_cell.angle_alpha   90.00
_cell.angle_beta   90.00
_cell.angle_gamma   90.00
#
_symmetry.space_group_name_H-M   'P 1'
#
loop_
_entity.id
_entity.type
_entity.pdbx_description
1 polymer ?
#
loop_
_entity_poly.entity_id
_entity_poly.type
_entity_poly.pdbx_seq_one_letter_code
_entity_poly.pdbx_strand_id
1 'polypeptide(L)' 'MDYDQVLSFAVSRGNISVSALQRRFKVRCRPASDMIDLLCRNGVVEKSGGWSNHEVVKTVHARQYSINFHEHQ' A
#
# COMPACT_ATOMS: atom_id res chain seq x y z
N MET A 1 9.16 -1.14 -9.50
CA MET A 1 7.91 -1.38 -8.76
C MET A 1 7.09 -0.13 -8.92
N ASP A 2 6.02 -0.22 -9.68
CA ASP A 2 5.18 0.92 -10.07
C ASP A 2 4.20 1.29 -8.96
N TYR A 3 3.96 2.59 -8.81
CA TYR A 3 3.07 3.13 -7.77
C TYR A 3 1.64 2.59 -7.90
N ASP A 4 1.07 2.58 -9.11
CA ASP A 4 -0.31 2.15 -9.35
C ASP A 4 -0.53 0.67 -9.02
N GLN A 5 0.46 -0.18 -9.29
CA GLN A 5 0.40 -1.61 -8.93
C GLN A 5 0.37 -1.80 -7.42
N VAL A 6 1.15 -1.01 -6.69
CA VAL A 6 1.21 -1.04 -5.23
C VAL A 6 -0.08 -0.48 -4.61
N LEU A 7 -0.60 0.60 -5.18
CA LEU A 7 -1.88 1.19 -4.80
C LEU A 7 -3.02 0.17 -4.97
N SER A 8 -3.13 -0.45 -6.14
CA SER A 8 -4.13 -1.50 -6.40
C SER A 8 -4.00 -2.66 -5.42
N PHE A 9 -2.78 -3.09 -5.12
CA PHE A 9 -2.51 -4.13 -4.12
C PHE A 9 -2.93 -3.72 -2.70
N ALA A 10 -2.63 -2.49 -2.27
CA ALA A 10 -3.00 -1.95 -0.97
C ALA A 10 -4.52 -1.79 -0.81
N VAL A 11 -5.21 -1.34 -1.86
CA VAL A 11 -6.68 -1.21 -1.89
C VAL A 11 -7.33 -2.59 -1.85
N SER A 12 -6.86 -3.53 -2.66
CA SER A 12 -7.41 -4.90 -2.72
C SER A 12 -7.29 -5.65 -1.38
N ARG A 13 -6.17 -5.49 -0.67
CA ARG A 13 -5.98 -6.13 0.65
C ARG A 13 -6.60 -5.37 1.81
N GLY A 14 -6.90 -4.08 1.66
CA GLY A 14 -7.28 -3.17 2.74
C GLY A 14 -6.16 -2.88 3.77
N ASN A 15 -5.01 -3.53 3.65
CA ASN A 15 -3.81 -3.28 4.43
C ASN A 15 -2.55 -3.61 3.61
N ILE A 16 -1.44 -2.99 3.99
CA ILE A 16 -0.14 -3.22 3.36
C ILE A 16 0.98 -3.17 4.40
N SER A 17 2.06 -3.91 4.16
CA SER A 17 3.28 -3.89 4.97
C SER A 17 4.52 -4.03 4.09
N VAL A 18 5.69 -3.63 4.61
CA VAL A 18 6.97 -3.72 3.90
C VAL A 18 7.23 -5.16 3.45
N SER A 19 7.03 -6.12 4.35
CA SER A 19 7.23 -7.55 4.06
C SER A 19 6.20 -8.10 3.06
N ALA A 20 4.98 -7.57 3.01
CA ALA A 20 4.02 -7.91 1.95
C ALA A 20 4.48 -7.42 0.58
N LEU A 21 5.01 -6.19 0.51
CA LEU A 21 5.59 -5.62 -0.72
C LEU A 21 6.81 -6.40 -1.20
N GLN A 22 7.74 -6.73 -0.29
CA GLN A 22 8.93 -7.51 -0.61
C GLN A 22 8.57 -8.85 -1.24
N ARG A 23 7.59 -9.57 -0.68
CA ARG A 23 7.16 -10.88 -1.21
C ARG A 23 6.42 -10.74 -2.54
N ARG A 24 5.54 -9.75 -2.67
CA ARG A 24 4.68 -9.60 -3.86
C ARG A 24 5.42 -9.08 -5.08
N PHE A 25 6.35 -8.14 -4.87
CA PHE A 25 7.07 -7.44 -5.93
C PHE A 25 8.54 -7.87 -6.04
N LYS A 26 8.99 -8.81 -5.21
CA LYS A 26 10.38 -9.32 -5.16
C LYS A 26 11.41 -8.20 -5.00
N VAL A 27 11.09 -7.19 -4.19
CA VAL A 27 11.95 -6.02 -3.92
C VAL A 27 12.66 -6.13 -2.58
N ARG A 28 13.75 -5.36 -2.42
CA ARG A 28 14.46 -5.22 -1.14
C ARG A 28 13.64 -4.38 -0.15
N CYS A 29 14.06 -4.40 1.12
CA CYS A 29 13.37 -3.70 2.22
C CYS A 29 13.29 -2.19 1.99
N ARG A 30 14.39 -1.55 1.58
CA ARG A 30 14.46 -0.09 1.41
C ARG A 30 13.46 0.44 0.36
N PRO A 31 13.43 -0.08 -0.89
CA PRO A 31 12.42 0.34 -1.87
C PRO A 31 10.96 0.09 -1.44
N ALA A 32 10.72 -0.98 -0.66
CA ALA A 32 9.38 -1.26 -0.12
C ALA A 32 8.98 -0.26 0.98
N SER A 33 9.92 0.12 1.85
CA SER A 33 9.73 1.16 2.85
C SER A 33 9.47 2.52 2.20
N ASP A 34 10.30 2.91 1.24
CA ASP A 34 10.17 4.18 0.53
C ASP A 34 8.79 4.30 -0.16
N MET A 35 8.28 3.19 -0.71
CA MET A 35 6.95 3.16 -1.32
C MET A 35 5.83 3.32 -0.27
N ILE A 36 5.95 2.68 0.89
CA ILE A 36 4.98 2.86 1.98
C ILE A 36 4.99 4.31 2.48
N ASP A 37 6.16 4.91 2.61
CA ASP A 37 6.28 6.33 2.96
C ASP A 37 5.64 7.24 1.91
N LEU A 38 5.80 6.91 0.62
CA LEU A 38 5.15 7.65 -0.47
C LEU A 38 3.61 7.54 -0.42
N LEU A 39 3.08 6.32 -0.23
CA LEU A 39 1.64 6.11 -0.06
C LEU A 39 1.09 6.86 1.17
N CYS A 40 1.87 6.93 2.24
CA CYS A 40 1.50 7.65 3.46
C CYS A 40 1.48 9.16 3.23
N ARG A 41 2.50 9.71 2.55
CA ARG A 41 2.54 11.14 2.17
C ARG A 41 1.39 11.52 1.24
N ASN A 42 0.95 10.61 0.40
CA ASN A 42 -0.17 10.80 -0.51
C ASN A 42 -1.54 10.55 0.15
N GLY A 43 -1.60 10.24 1.45
CA GLY A 43 -2.86 10.00 2.17
C GLY A 43 -3.60 8.72 1.80
N VAL A 44 -2.95 7.80 1.06
CA VAL A 44 -3.56 6.52 0.67
C VAL A 44 -3.64 5.59 1.87
N VAL A 45 -2.60 5.59 2.70
CA VAL A 45 -2.43 4.67 3.81
C VAL A 45 -2.05 5.43 5.08
N GLU A 46 -2.59 5.01 6.21
CA GLU A 46 -2.27 5.55 7.53
C GLU A 46 -1.40 4.59 8.33
N LYS A 47 -0.28 5.11 8.84
CA LYS A 47 0.63 4.39 9.73
C LYS A 47 -0.10 4.08 11.04
N SER A 48 -0.58 2.84 11.16
CA SER A 48 -1.09 2.30 12.41
C SER A 48 0.13 2.01 13.29
N GLY A 49 0.43 2.94 14.21
CA GLY A 49 1.61 2.90 15.08
C GLY A 49 1.91 1.49 15.60
N GLY A 50 3.01 0.91 15.13
CA GLY A 50 3.45 -0.44 15.44
C GLY A 50 4.93 -0.60 15.11
N TRP A 51 5.64 -1.42 15.89
CA TRP A 51 7.10 -1.54 15.85
C TRP A 51 7.64 -1.83 14.44
N SER A 52 8.59 -0.96 14.06
CA SER A 52 9.59 -1.06 12.99
C SER A 52 9.55 -2.35 12.16
N ASN A 53 9.22 -2.20 10.88
CA ASN A 53 9.23 -3.20 9.79
C ASN A 53 7.97 -4.06 9.63
N HIS A 54 7.05 -4.05 10.61
CA HIS A 54 5.75 -4.74 10.56
C HIS A 54 4.56 -3.77 10.58
N GLU A 55 4.76 -2.48 10.28
CA GLU A 55 3.65 -1.53 10.18
C GLU A 55 2.62 -2.04 9.18
N VAL A 56 1.46 -2.42 9.71
CA VAL A 56 0.26 -2.70 8.94
C VAL A 56 -0.37 -1.35 8.68
N VAL A 57 -0.15 -0.83 7.49
CA VAL A 57 -0.68 0.45 7.08
C VAL A 57 -2.10 0.20 6.57
N LYS A 58 -3.09 0.87 7.19
CA LYS A 58 -4.50 0.72 6.80
C LYS A 58 -4.79 1.65 5.63
N THR A 59 -5.45 1.13 4.60
CA THR A 59 -5.85 1.94 3.45
C THR A 59 -7.03 2.82 3.84
N VAL A 60 -6.82 4.14 3.96
CA VAL A 60 -7.84 5.11 4.38
C VAL A 60 -8.87 5.32 3.28
N HIS A 61 -8.43 5.28 2.02
CA HIS A 61 -9.25 5.57 0.83
C HIS A 61 -9.74 4.34 0.06
N ALA A 62 -9.81 3.16 0.69
CA ALA A 62 -10.29 1.95 0.01
C ALA A 62 -11.72 2.12 -0.56
N ARG A 63 -12.54 2.99 0.05
CA ARG A 63 -13.90 3.29 -0.41
C ARG A 63 -13.98 4.14 -1.68
N GLN A 64 -13.00 5.00 -1.97
CA GLN A 64 -13.05 5.87 -3.16
C GLN A 64 -12.49 5.19 -4.42
N TYR A 65 -11.46 4.33 -4.27
CA TYR A 65 -10.83 3.63 -5.40
C TYR A 65 -11.58 2.37 -5.85
N SER A 66 -12.39 1.76 -4.98
CA SER A 66 -13.26 0.63 -5.36
C SER A 66 -14.38 1.04 -6.32
N ILE A 67 -14.77 2.31 -6.31
CA ILE A 67 -15.82 2.85 -7.19
C ILE A 67 -15.25 3.06 -8.61
N ASN A 68 -14.02 3.55 -8.72
CA ASN A 68 -13.39 3.82 -10.02
C ASN A 68 -12.87 2.58 -10.75
N PHE A 69 -12.73 1.43 -10.07
CA PHE A 69 -12.28 0.17 -10.72
C PHE A 69 -13.44 -0.65 -11.32
N HIS A 70 -14.70 -0.27 -11.04
CA HIS A 70 -15.88 -1.02 -11.51
C HIS A 70 -16.57 -0.39 -12.73
N GLU A 71 -16.13 0.79 -13.21
CA GLU A 71 -16.69 1.48 -14.39
C GLU A 71 -15.81 1.34 -15.66
N HIS A 72 -15.00 0.30 -15.76
CA HIS A 72 -14.24 -0.01 -16.97
C HIS A 72 -14.40 -1.50 -17.37
N GLN A 73 -15.65 -1.91 -17.58
CA GLN A 73 -16.04 -3.10 -18.33
C GLN A 73 -17.25 -2.75 -19.19
#